data_AF-A0A800F496-F1
#
_entry.id   AF-A0A800F496-F1
#
_cell.length_a   1.000
_cell.length_b   1.000
_cell.length_c   1.000
_cell.angle_alpha   90.00
_cell.angle_beta   90.00
_cell.angle_gamma   90.00
#
_symmetry.space_group_name_H-M   'P 1'
#
loop_
_entity.id
_entity.type
_entity.pdbx_description
1 polymer ?
#
loop_
_entity_poly.entity_id
_entity_poly.type
_entity_poly.pdbx_seq_one_letter_code
_entity_poly.pdbx_strand_id
1 'polypeptide(L)'
;MTNLKVLGVVLGTLAVYTWVANSIPQLESVVPEELSFGADVTEAELVAAGQELFNGGGGCLVCHGLPTRAPNLLTDQGGEGTIGQRCATRVPGEDCKTYIYESLTEPTAYVLDGFDPMVFQARVFSGAQIWALVAFLQDQGGTVTVTGADVAAAAEADAAAPAAGGPLTASMDPLEIMRANLCLGCHVLDGEGVATGPPFDGMGDRIDADRIRRSILDPGAEAAEGFEDQLGTMTPTIADLLSARQLEVVVQFLAGQGG
;
A
#
# COMPACT_ATOMS: atom_id res chain seq x y z
N MET A 1 -13.59 -16.17 54.00
CA MET A 1 -14.63 -15.86 52.98
C MET A 1 -14.21 -14.73 52.04
N THR A 2 -13.60 -13.64 52.53
CA THR A 2 -13.19 -12.48 51.69
C THR A 2 -12.22 -12.85 50.58
N ASN A 3 -11.17 -13.63 50.87
CA ASN A 3 -10.18 -14.04 49.86
C ASN A 3 -10.77 -14.94 48.75
N LEU A 4 -11.77 -15.77 49.07
CA LEU A 4 -12.43 -16.64 48.09
C LEU A 4 -13.30 -15.82 47.11
N LYS A 5 -13.94 -14.76 47.61
CA LYS A 5 -14.71 -13.82 46.77
C LYS A 5 -13.80 -13.01 45.86
N VAL A 6 -12.66 -12.53 46.38
CA VAL A 6 -11.65 -11.83 45.58
C VAL A 6 -11.08 -12.74 44.50
N LEU A 7 -10.72 -13.99 44.85
CA LEU A 7 -10.23 -14.96 43.88
C LEU A 7 -11.26 -15.25 42.77
N GLY A 8 -12.54 -15.42 43.14
CA GLY A 8 -13.61 -15.62 42.17
C GLY A 8 -13.80 -14.45 41.21
N VAL A 9 -13.73 -13.21 41.70
CA VAL A 9 -13.81 -12.01 40.86
C VAL A 9 -12.60 -11.92 39.92
N VAL A 10 -11.38 -12.15 40.42
CA VAL A 10 -10.16 -12.10 39.59
C VAL A 10 -10.21 -13.16 38.49
N LEU A 11 -10.54 -14.40 38.83
CA LEU A 11 -10.65 -15.48 37.84
C LEU A 11 -11.78 -15.24 36.84
N GLY A 12 -12.92 -14.70 37.30
CA GLY A 12 -14.05 -14.34 36.45
C GLY A 12 -13.66 -13.24 35.44
N THR A 13 -13.03 -12.16 35.91
CA THR A 13 -12.57 -11.07 35.05
C THR A 13 -11.52 -11.56 34.05
N LEU A 14 -10.56 -12.38 34.48
CA LEU A 14 -9.56 -12.96 33.57
C LEU A 14 -10.20 -13.89 32.54
N ALA A 15 -11.18 -14.71 32.92
CA ALA A 15 -11.87 -15.59 32.00
C ALA A 15 -12.69 -14.82 30.96
N VAL A 16 -13.43 -13.78 31.38
CA VAL A 16 -14.18 -12.91 30.47
C VAL A 16 -13.23 -12.16 29.54
N TYR A 17 -12.16 -11.57 30.08
CA TYR A 17 -11.14 -10.88 29.28
C TYR A 17 -10.52 -11.82 28.24
N THR A 18 -10.12 -13.02 28.66
CA THR A 18 -9.51 -14.03 27.76
C THR A 18 -10.48 -14.49 26.69
N TRP A 19 -11.76 -14.68 27.03
CA TRP A 19 -12.79 -15.08 26.08
C TRP A 19 -13.06 -13.98 25.05
N VAL A 20 -13.21 -12.72 25.49
CA VAL A 20 -13.38 -11.57 24.59
C VAL A 20 -12.14 -11.39 23.71
N ALA A 21 -10.95 -11.40 24.30
CA ALA A 21 -9.70 -11.24 23.57
C ALA A 21 -9.52 -12.31 22.48
N ASN A 22 -9.83 -13.58 22.76
CA ASN A 22 -9.74 -14.65 21.76
C ASN A 22 -10.92 -14.71 20.78
N SER A 23 -12.01 -13.97 21.04
CA SER A 23 -13.14 -13.84 20.12
C SER A 23 -12.94 -12.71 19.11
N ILE A 24 -12.08 -11.73 19.43
CA ILE A 24 -11.62 -10.73 18.49
C ILE A 24 -10.54 -11.38 17.61
N PRO A 25 -10.68 -11.39 16.28
CA PRO A 25 -9.61 -11.83 15.38
C PRO A 25 -8.32 -11.11 15.75
N GLN A 26 -7.30 -11.86 16.16
CA GLN A 26 -5.98 -11.32 16.45
C GLN A 26 -5.37 -10.93 15.10
N LEU A 27 -5.58 -9.67 14.68
CA LEU A 27 -4.83 -9.06 13.59
C LEU A 27 -3.41 -8.84 14.10
N GLU A 28 -2.60 -9.89 14.06
CA GLU A 28 -1.16 -9.75 14.24
C GLU A 28 -0.66 -8.84 13.12
N SER A 29 -0.23 -7.62 13.45
CA SER A 29 0.54 -6.82 12.52
C SER A 29 1.91 -7.49 12.38
N VAL A 30 2.00 -8.49 11.52
CA VAL A 30 3.28 -8.95 11.01
C VAL A 30 3.90 -7.73 10.35
N VAL A 31 4.97 -7.19 10.98
CA VAL A 31 5.84 -6.24 10.29
C VAL A 31 6.27 -6.97 9.02
N PRO A 32 6.03 -6.42 7.82
CA PRO A 32 6.45 -7.05 6.58
C PRO A 32 7.90 -7.44 6.74
N GLU A 33 8.18 -8.73 6.58
CA GLU A 33 9.54 -9.22 6.66
C GLU A 33 10.35 -8.42 5.63
N GLU A 34 11.45 -7.82 6.07
CA GLU A 34 12.31 -7.06 5.17
C GLU A 34 12.86 -8.07 4.15
N LEU A 35 12.27 -8.06 2.95
CA LEU A 35 12.63 -8.97 1.87
C LEU A 35 14.10 -8.73 1.51
N SER A 36 14.97 -9.56 2.07
CA SER A 36 16.41 -9.57 1.80
C SER A 36 16.71 -10.77 0.92
N PHE A 37 16.97 -10.51 -0.35
CA PHE A 37 17.37 -11.53 -1.31
C PHE A 37 18.90 -11.62 -1.34
N GLY A 38 19.44 -12.83 -1.30
CA GLY A 38 20.84 -13.08 -1.59
C GLY A 38 21.13 -13.06 -3.10
N ALA A 39 22.41 -13.01 -3.48
CA ALA A 39 22.83 -13.03 -4.88
C ALA A 39 22.38 -14.30 -5.66
N ASP A 40 22.06 -15.39 -4.95
CA ASP A 40 21.60 -16.65 -5.51
C ASP A 40 20.07 -16.73 -5.68
N VAL A 41 19.35 -15.62 -5.50
CA VAL A 41 17.89 -15.58 -5.67
C VAL A 41 17.47 -16.01 -7.07
N THR A 42 16.46 -16.87 -7.13
CA THR A 42 15.93 -17.39 -8.38
C THR A 42 14.91 -16.44 -9.00
N GLU A 43 14.72 -16.56 -10.31
CA GLU A 43 13.67 -15.84 -11.05
C GLU A 43 12.29 -16.04 -10.42
N ALA A 44 11.95 -17.29 -10.08
CA ALA A 44 10.65 -17.62 -9.49
C ALA A 44 10.45 -16.97 -8.11
N GLU A 45 11.49 -16.89 -7.29
CA GLU A 45 11.44 -16.21 -5.99
C GLU A 45 11.24 -14.70 -6.15
N LEU A 46 11.93 -14.07 -7.11
CA LEU A 46 11.75 -12.65 -7.40
C LEU A 46 10.35 -12.34 -7.92
N VAL A 47 9.83 -13.16 -8.83
CA VAL A 47 8.46 -13.00 -9.35
C VAL A 47 7.43 -13.16 -8.23
N ALA A 48 7.58 -14.18 -7.37
CA ALA A 48 6.66 -14.41 -6.26
C ALA A 48 6.66 -13.23 -5.26
N ALA A 49 7.85 -12.73 -4.90
CA ALA A 49 7.98 -11.58 -4.03
C ALA A 49 7.42 -10.29 -4.64
N GLY A 50 7.69 -10.06 -5.93
CA GLY A 50 7.14 -8.91 -6.66
C GLY A 50 5.62 -8.97 -6.74
N GLN A 51 5.05 -10.17 -6.91
CA GLN A 51 3.61 -10.37 -6.90
C GLN A 51 2.98 -10.04 -5.54
N GLU A 52 3.62 -10.48 -4.45
CA GLU A 52 3.16 -10.18 -3.09
C GLU A 52 3.19 -8.67 -2.81
N LEU A 53 4.29 -8.00 -3.17
CA LEU A 53 4.40 -6.53 -3.07
C LEU A 53 3.32 -5.84 -3.90
N PHE A 54 3.11 -6.27 -5.15
CA PHE A 54 2.14 -5.66 -6.05
C PHE A 54 0.70 -5.78 -5.53
N ASN A 55 0.33 -6.96 -5.02
CA ASN A 55 -1.01 -7.28 -4.56
C ASN A 55 -1.31 -6.73 -3.15
N GLY A 56 -0.29 -6.59 -2.31
CA GLY A 56 -0.42 -6.19 -0.91
C GLY A 56 0.31 -4.88 -0.60
N GLY A 57 1.33 -4.97 0.25
CA GLY A 57 1.97 -3.84 0.92
C GLY A 57 2.67 -2.81 0.02
N GLY A 58 2.82 -3.08 -1.28
CA GLY A 58 3.34 -2.11 -2.23
C GLY A 58 2.31 -1.11 -2.75
N GLY A 59 1.02 -1.31 -2.44
CA GLY A 59 -0.06 -0.38 -2.81
C GLY A 59 -0.27 -0.20 -4.31
N CYS A 60 0.34 -1.03 -5.17
CA CYS A 60 0.32 -0.84 -6.62
C CYS A 60 -1.11 -0.93 -7.18
N LEU A 61 -1.91 -1.89 -6.66
CA LEU A 61 -3.32 -2.05 -7.03
C LEU A 61 -4.20 -0.87 -6.63
N VAL A 62 -3.78 -0.03 -5.68
CA VAL A 62 -4.55 1.16 -5.27
C VAL A 62 -4.80 2.08 -6.45
N CYS A 63 -3.83 2.17 -7.37
CA CYS A 63 -3.95 2.97 -8.59
C CYS A 63 -4.10 2.09 -9.83
N HIS A 64 -3.28 1.06 -9.99
CA HIS A 64 -3.25 0.23 -11.22
C HIS A 64 -4.39 -0.81 -11.30
N GLY A 65 -5.20 -0.93 -10.24
CA GLY A 65 -6.45 -1.69 -10.26
C GLY A 65 -7.67 -0.86 -10.69
N LEU A 66 -7.54 0.47 -10.79
CA LEU A 66 -8.64 1.37 -11.14
C LEU A 66 -8.53 1.80 -12.62
N PRO A 67 -9.62 1.73 -13.40
CA PRO A 67 -9.56 1.90 -14.86
C PRO A 67 -9.16 3.30 -15.32
N THR A 68 -9.41 4.33 -14.51
CA THR A 68 -9.19 5.74 -14.86
C THR A 68 -8.02 6.37 -14.12
N ARG A 69 -7.46 5.70 -13.10
CA ARG A 69 -6.46 6.30 -12.22
C ARG A 69 -5.04 6.09 -12.71
N ALA A 70 -4.74 4.88 -13.17
CA ALA A 70 -3.44 4.50 -13.72
C ALA A 70 -3.63 3.44 -14.80
N PRO A 71 -2.68 3.28 -15.73
CA PRO A 71 -2.78 2.26 -16.77
C PRO A 71 -2.83 0.86 -16.15
N ASN A 72 -3.63 -0.02 -16.73
CA ASN A 72 -3.69 -1.39 -16.26
C ASN A 72 -2.38 -2.13 -16.58
N LEU A 73 -1.84 -2.86 -15.60
CA LEU A 73 -0.57 -3.57 -15.75
C LEU A 73 -0.77 -5.08 -15.97
N LEU A 74 -1.81 -5.66 -15.37
CA LEU A 74 -2.02 -7.12 -15.35
C LEU A 74 -2.99 -7.61 -16.44
N THR A 75 -3.73 -6.71 -17.06
CA THR A 75 -4.70 -6.99 -18.12
C THR A 75 -4.50 -6.03 -19.29
N ASP A 76 -5.33 -6.17 -20.32
CA ASP A 76 -5.24 -5.34 -21.52
C ASP A 76 -5.33 -3.84 -21.20
N GLN A 77 -4.33 -3.09 -21.66
CA GLN A 77 -4.32 -1.63 -21.61
C GLN A 77 -4.54 -1.08 -23.03
N GLY A 78 -5.78 -0.70 -23.33
CA GLY A 78 -6.10 -0.02 -24.59
C GLY A 78 -5.76 -0.83 -25.85
N GLY A 79 -5.81 -2.16 -25.80
CA GLY A 79 -5.45 -3.06 -26.89
C GLY A 79 -3.96 -3.41 -27.00
N GLU A 80 -3.12 -2.91 -26.09
CA GLU A 80 -1.68 -3.20 -26.07
C GLU A 80 -1.32 -4.44 -25.24
N GLY A 81 -2.29 -5.11 -24.62
CA GLY A 81 -2.05 -6.24 -23.72
C GLY A 81 -1.53 -5.81 -22.34
N THR A 82 -1.01 -6.77 -21.59
CA THR A 82 -0.42 -6.59 -20.25
C THR A 82 0.92 -5.86 -20.30
N ILE A 83 1.45 -5.43 -19.16
CA ILE A 83 2.70 -4.68 -19.12
C ILE A 83 3.89 -5.49 -19.63
N GLY A 84 3.99 -6.77 -19.28
CA GLY A 84 5.05 -7.67 -19.74
C GLY A 84 5.03 -7.92 -21.25
N GLN A 85 3.85 -7.84 -21.88
CA GLN A 85 3.70 -7.96 -23.33
C GLN A 85 4.17 -6.71 -24.09
N ARG A 86 4.01 -5.51 -23.50
CA ARG A 86 4.23 -4.24 -24.20
C ARG A 86 5.48 -3.47 -23.76
N CYS A 87 6.02 -3.70 -22.57
CA CYS A 87 7.12 -2.92 -21.97
C CYS A 87 8.33 -2.72 -22.93
N ALA A 88 8.75 -3.76 -23.66
CA ALA A 88 9.91 -3.71 -24.56
C ALA A 88 9.73 -2.80 -25.79
N THR A 89 8.51 -2.32 -26.06
CA THR A 89 8.21 -1.47 -27.22
C THR A 89 7.72 -0.08 -26.82
N ARG A 90 7.61 0.20 -25.52
CA ARG A 90 7.10 1.49 -25.00
C ARG A 90 8.04 2.65 -25.30
N VAL A 91 9.34 2.42 -25.21
CA VAL A 91 10.37 3.43 -25.48
C VAL A 91 11.32 2.93 -26.57
N PRO A 92 11.49 3.65 -27.68
CA PRO A 92 12.38 3.23 -28.75
C PRO A 92 13.83 3.05 -28.28
N GLY A 93 14.36 1.83 -28.42
CA GLY A 93 15.76 1.50 -28.09
C GLY A 93 15.99 1.07 -26.64
N GLU A 94 14.93 0.99 -25.84
CA GLU A 94 14.99 0.57 -24.45
C GLU A 94 14.38 -0.84 -24.29
N ASP A 95 14.98 -1.65 -23.42
CA ASP A 95 14.44 -2.96 -23.10
C ASP A 95 13.37 -2.90 -22.00
N CYS A 96 12.61 -3.98 -21.85
CA CYS A 96 11.55 -4.07 -20.86
C CYS A 96 12.04 -3.89 -19.41
N LYS A 97 13.26 -4.34 -19.09
CA LYS A 97 13.81 -4.30 -17.73
C LYS A 97 14.08 -2.85 -17.33
N THR A 98 14.78 -2.13 -18.20
CA THR A 98 15.07 -0.70 -18.01
C THR A 98 13.79 0.11 -17.96
N TYR A 99 12.87 -0.12 -18.91
CA TYR A 99 11.61 0.63 -18.97
C TYR A 99 10.78 0.51 -17.68
N ILE A 100 10.63 -0.71 -17.15
CA ILE A 100 9.87 -0.90 -15.92
C ILE A 100 10.62 -0.32 -14.71
N TYR A 101 11.94 -0.50 -14.63
CA TYR A 101 12.75 0.05 -13.55
C TYR A 101 12.68 1.59 -13.50
N GLU A 102 12.83 2.25 -14.65
CA GLU A 102 12.70 3.70 -14.78
C GLU A 102 11.27 4.16 -14.52
N SER A 103 10.25 3.44 -15.02
CA SER A 103 8.84 3.76 -14.70
C SER A 103 8.53 3.69 -13.21
N LEU A 104 9.23 2.83 -12.44
CA LEU A 104 9.09 2.77 -11.00
C LEU A 104 9.85 3.91 -10.33
N THR A 105 11.11 4.11 -10.67
CA THR A 105 12.00 5.08 -9.99
C THR A 105 11.77 6.54 -10.40
N GLU A 106 11.24 6.76 -11.60
CA GLU A 106 10.89 8.05 -12.20
C GLU A 106 9.47 8.00 -12.82
N PRO A 107 8.41 7.92 -12.01
CA PRO A 107 7.06 7.64 -12.48
C PRO A 107 6.45 8.70 -13.41
N THR A 108 7.05 9.89 -13.49
CA THR A 108 6.64 10.94 -14.43
C THR A 108 7.40 10.91 -15.76
N ALA A 109 8.35 10.00 -15.96
CA ALA A 109 9.12 9.89 -17.19
C ALA A 109 8.27 9.38 -18.36
N TYR A 110 7.38 8.41 -18.11
CA TYR A 110 6.62 7.68 -19.14
C TYR A 110 5.12 7.70 -18.88
N VAL A 111 4.52 8.89 -18.84
CA VAL A 111 3.07 9.06 -18.65
C VAL A 111 2.31 8.68 -19.92
N LEU A 112 1.34 7.77 -19.80
CA LEU A 112 0.47 7.39 -20.92
C LEU A 112 -0.59 8.46 -21.19
N ASP A 113 -0.96 8.61 -22.46
CA ASP A 113 -2.06 9.49 -22.86
C ASP A 113 -3.36 9.15 -22.10
N GLY A 114 -4.03 10.17 -21.59
CA GLY A 114 -5.28 10.02 -20.83
C GLY A 114 -5.08 9.80 -19.33
N PHE A 115 -3.84 9.74 -18.83
CA PHE A 115 -3.54 9.71 -17.39
C PHE A 115 -2.80 10.98 -16.96
N ASP A 116 -3.08 11.44 -15.74
CA ASP A 116 -2.34 12.54 -15.14
C ASP A 116 -0.98 12.08 -14.62
N PRO A 117 0.08 12.91 -14.71
CA PRO A 117 1.36 12.62 -14.09
C PRO A 117 1.19 12.40 -12.59
N MET A 118 1.74 11.31 -12.08
CA MET A 118 1.64 10.98 -10.66
C MET A 118 3.03 10.78 -10.07
N VAL A 119 3.27 11.44 -8.94
CA VAL A 119 4.45 11.20 -8.12
C VAL A 119 4.16 10.02 -7.20
N PHE A 120 4.50 8.82 -7.66
CA PHE A 120 4.58 7.67 -6.78
C PHE A 120 5.90 7.76 -5.97
N GLN A 121 5.85 7.58 -4.65
CA GLN A 121 7.04 7.61 -3.82
C GLN A 121 7.79 6.27 -3.91
N ALA A 122 8.31 5.88 -5.07
CA ALA A 122 9.09 4.62 -5.20
C ALA A 122 10.30 4.53 -4.26
N ARG A 123 10.74 5.66 -3.70
CA ARG A 123 11.75 5.75 -2.65
C ARG A 123 11.37 5.05 -1.34
N VAL A 124 10.14 4.55 -1.19
CA VAL A 124 9.75 3.72 -0.04
C VAL A 124 10.16 2.25 -0.20
N PHE A 125 10.57 1.83 -1.40
CA PHE A 125 11.04 0.47 -1.64
C PHE A 125 12.55 0.40 -1.58
N SER A 126 13.08 -0.70 -1.01
CA SER A 126 14.48 -1.07 -1.21
C SER A 126 14.71 -1.38 -2.69
N GLY A 127 15.94 -1.23 -3.18
CA GLY A 127 16.29 -1.61 -4.54
C GLY A 127 16.02 -3.10 -4.81
N ALA A 128 16.15 -3.97 -3.80
CA ALA A 128 15.76 -5.38 -3.91
C ALA A 128 14.25 -5.57 -4.16
N GLN A 129 13.40 -4.79 -3.47
CA GLN A 129 11.96 -4.78 -3.70
C GLN A 129 11.60 -4.22 -5.09
N ILE A 130 12.30 -3.18 -5.54
CA ILE A 130 12.13 -2.64 -6.90
C ILE A 130 12.42 -3.73 -7.95
N TRP A 131 13.53 -4.46 -7.81
CA TRP A 131 13.86 -5.53 -8.75
C TRP A 131 12.88 -6.71 -8.72
N ALA A 132 12.34 -7.06 -7.55
CA ALA A 132 11.27 -8.04 -7.44
C ALA A 132 10.01 -7.58 -8.21
N LEU A 133 9.60 -6.32 -8.06
CA LEU A 133 8.50 -5.74 -8.83
C LEU A 133 8.77 -5.75 -10.33
N VAL A 134 9.98 -5.40 -10.76
CA VAL A 134 10.37 -5.47 -12.19
C VAL A 134 10.22 -6.91 -12.70
N ALA A 135 10.75 -7.91 -11.98
CA ALA A 135 10.66 -9.31 -12.37
C ALA A 135 9.20 -9.77 -12.53
N PHE A 136 8.36 -9.47 -11.54
CA PHE A 136 6.93 -9.79 -11.58
C PHE A 136 6.21 -9.14 -12.77
N LEU A 137 6.48 -7.85 -13.03
CA LEU A 137 5.84 -7.12 -14.13
C LEU A 137 6.31 -7.63 -15.50
N GLN A 138 7.56 -8.07 -15.64
CA GLN A 138 8.03 -8.78 -16.83
C GLN A 138 7.30 -10.11 -17.02
N ASP A 139 7.05 -10.85 -15.95
CA ASP A 139 6.35 -12.14 -15.97
C ASP A 139 4.85 -12.02 -16.34
N GLN A 140 4.31 -10.81 -16.41
CA GLN A 140 2.95 -10.56 -16.93
C GLN A 140 2.92 -10.69 -18.46
N GLY A 141 3.34 -11.82 -19.02
CA GLY A 141 3.32 -12.14 -20.44
C GLY A 141 4.58 -11.75 -21.23
N GLY A 142 5.66 -11.36 -20.55
CA GLY A 142 6.99 -11.12 -21.14
C GLY A 142 8.01 -12.19 -20.75
N THR A 143 9.29 -11.90 -20.94
CA THR A 143 10.41 -12.73 -20.48
C THR A 143 11.09 -12.03 -19.32
N VAL A 144 11.26 -12.72 -18.20
CA VAL A 144 11.99 -12.18 -17.05
C VAL A 144 13.48 -12.14 -17.36
N THR A 145 14.10 -10.99 -17.14
CA THR A 145 15.51 -10.72 -17.42
C THR A 145 16.24 -10.13 -16.22
N VAL A 146 15.53 -9.98 -15.09
CA VAL A 146 16.11 -9.63 -13.79
C VAL A 146 16.92 -10.81 -13.27
N THR A 147 18.09 -10.52 -12.73
CA THR A 147 19.04 -11.49 -12.21
C THR A 147 19.41 -11.19 -10.76
N GLY A 148 19.95 -12.19 -10.05
CA GLY A 148 20.48 -11.97 -8.70
C GLY A 148 21.62 -10.93 -8.65
N ALA A 149 22.30 -10.66 -9.76
CA ALA A 149 23.30 -9.59 -9.85
C ALA A 149 22.67 -8.19 -9.79
N ASP A 150 21.50 -7.99 -10.41
CA ASP A 150 20.77 -6.72 -10.33
C ASP A 150 20.37 -6.42 -8.87
N VAL A 151 19.92 -7.46 -8.16
CA VAL A 151 19.51 -7.39 -6.75
C VAL A 151 20.68 -7.16 -5.81
N ALA A 152 21.81 -7.85 -6.03
CA ALA A 152 23.03 -7.65 -5.24
C ALA A 152 23.57 -6.22 -5.39
N ALA A 153 23.59 -5.68 -6.61
CA ALA A 153 24.01 -4.30 -6.86
C ALA A 153 23.10 -3.29 -6.16
N ALA A 154 21.78 -3.54 -6.14
CA ALA A 154 20.83 -2.74 -5.39
C ALA A 154 21.07 -2.79 -3.87
N ALA A 155 21.32 -3.99 -3.31
CA ALA A 155 21.59 -4.13 -1.88
C ALA A 155 22.87 -3.36 -1.45
N GLU A 156 23.90 -3.33 -2.30
CA GLU A 156 25.09 -2.52 -2.06
C GLU A 156 24.78 -1.00 -2.09
N ALA A 157 23.93 -0.57 -3.03
CA ALA A 157 23.50 0.82 -3.13
C ALA A 157 22.63 1.25 -1.93
N ASP A 158 21.70 0.40 -1.51
CA ASP A 158 20.83 0.63 -0.35
C ASP A 158 21.64 0.70 0.95
N ALA A 159 22.63 -0.18 1.12
CA ALA A 159 23.52 -0.16 2.29
C ALA A 159 24.40 1.11 2.35
N ALA A 160 24.65 1.76 1.21
CA ALA A 160 25.38 3.02 1.12
C ALA A 160 24.47 4.26 1.28
N ALA A 161 23.16 4.10 1.16
CA ALA A 161 22.17 5.14 1.33
C ALA A 161 21.68 5.25 2.79
N PRO A 162 21.28 6.43 3.27
CA PRO A 162 20.51 6.52 4.51
C PRO A 162 19.20 5.74 4.32
N ALA A 163 18.82 4.92 5.31
CA ALA A 163 17.71 3.97 5.23
C ALA A 163 16.46 4.58 4.56
N ALA A 164 16.14 4.09 3.37
CA ALA A 164 14.87 4.33 2.73
C ALA A 164 13.79 3.65 3.58
N GLY A 165 12.88 4.43 4.15
CA GLY A 165 11.79 3.91 4.96
C GLY A 165 10.93 2.99 4.11
N GLY A 166 10.86 1.71 4.50
CA GLY A 166 10.09 0.68 3.83
C GLY A 166 8.61 1.06 3.63
N PRO A 167 7.84 0.23 2.89
CA PRO A 167 6.43 0.48 2.54
C PRO A 167 5.48 0.65 3.75
N LEU A 168 5.95 0.40 4.97
CA LEU A 168 5.31 0.85 6.19
C LEU A 168 6.27 1.77 6.93
N THR A 169 5.94 3.06 6.99
CA THR A 169 6.62 3.93 7.95
C THR A 169 6.45 3.34 9.36
N ALA A 170 7.52 3.25 10.13
CA ALA A 170 7.43 2.92 11.55
C ALA A 170 6.86 4.08 12.39
N SER A 171 6.57 5.21 11.74
CA SER A 171 6.04 6.41 12.37
C SER A 171 4.66 6.19 12.96
N MET A 172 4.45 6.87 14.08
CA MET A 172 3.16 7.05 14.73
C MET A 172 2.64 8.48 14.60
N ASP A 173 3.30 9.32 13.80
CA ASP A 173 2.78 10.64 13.43
C ASP A 173 1.63 10.46 12.42
N PRO A 174 0.42 11.00 12.68
CA PRO A 174 -0.74 10.75 11.83
C PRO A 174 -0.56 11.26 10.40
N LEU A 175 0.08 12.42 10.21
CA LEU A 175 0.30 12.96 8.86
C LEU A 175 1.34 12.14 8.10
N GLU A 176 2.40 11.69 8.76
CA GLU A 176 3.38 10.79 8.15
C GLU A 176 2.75 9.44 7.78
N ILE A 177 1.92 8.86 8.64
CA ILE A 177 1.15 7.64 8.32
C ILE A 177 0.30 7.86 7.08
N MET A 178 -0.45 8.97 7.01
CA MET A 178 -1.35 9.25 5.87
C MET A 178 -0.60 9.48 4.56
N ARG A 179 0.58 10.11 4.61
CA ARG A 179 1.44 10.30 3.43
C ARG A 179 2.06 9.00 2.97
N ALA A 180 2.59 8.21 3.90
CA ALA A 180 3.26 6.94 3.59
C ALA A 180 2.27 5.88 3.07
N ASN A 181 1.03 5.89 3.54
CA ASN A 181 0.01 4.89 3.23
C ASN A 181 -1.05 5.40 2.25
N LEU A 182 -0.64 6.29 1.33
CA LEU A 182 -1.39 6.71 0.14
C LEU A 182 -2.72 7.43 0.39
N CYS A 183 -3.06 7.80 1.62
CA CYS A 183 -4.33 8.45 1.94
C CYS A 183 -4.48 9.79 1.17
N LEU A 184 -3.41 10.59 1.14
CA LEU A 184 -3.37 11.87 0.43
C LEU A 184 -3.24 11.73 -1.10
N GLY A 185 -3.10 10.50 -1.61
CA GLY A 185 -3.16 10.23 -3.04
C GLY A 185 -4.55 10.48 -3.63
N CYS A 186 -5.61 10.34 -2.84
CA CYS A 186 -6.99 10.51 -3.29
C CYS A 186 -7.80 11.51 -2.47
N HIS A 187 -7.36 11.84 -1.26
CA HIS A 187 -8.06 12.75 -0.37
C HIS A 187 -7.22 14.01 -0.14
N VAL A 188 -7.88 15.10 0.25
CA VAL A 188 -7.24 16.36 0.64
C VAL A 188 -7.34 16.57 2.15
N LEU A 189 -6.27 17.10 2.74
CA LEU A 189 -6.23 17.63 4.10
C LEU A 189 -5.37 18.91 4.11
N ASP A 190 -5.89 20.01 4.65
CA ASP A 190 -5.20 21.30 4.74
C ASP A 190 -4.59 21.78 3.40
N GLY A 191 -5.25 21.44 2.29
CA GLY A 191 -4.77 21.76 0.93
C GLY A 191 -3.67 20.86 0.39
N GLU A 192 -3.22 19.85 1.14
CA GLU A 192 -2.33 18.78 0.67
C GLU A 192 -3.13 17.60 0.12
N GLY A 193 -2.70 17.03 -1.01
CA GLY A 193 -3.28 15.83 -1.61
C GLY A 193 -4.06 16.11 -2.91
N VAL A 194 -4.88 15.15 -3.33
CA VAL A 194 -5.68 15.23 -4.57
C VAL A 194 -7.15 15.19 -4.21
N ALA A 195 -7.97 16.08 -4.78
CA ALA A 195 -9.41 16.18 -4.49
C ALA A 195 -10.25 15.18 -5.30
N THR A 196 -9.92 13.89 -5.24
CA THR A 196 -10.70 12.82 -5.91
C THR A 196 -11.79 12.26 -4.99
N GLY A 197 -11.45 12.03 -3.72
CA GLY A 197 -12.34 11.54 -2.67
C GLY A 197 -12.79 12.64 -1.71
N PRO A 198 -13.63 12.28 -0.72
CA PRO A 198 -14.11 13.22 0.30
C PRO A 198 -12.97 13.89 1.05
N PRO A 199 -13.03 15.21 1.32
CA PRO A 199 -11.97 15.88 2.07
C PRO A 199 -11.90 15.37 3.52
N PHE A 200 -10.71 15.36 4.09
CA PHE A 200 -10.49 15.06 5.52
C PHE A 200 -10.73 16.29 6.41
N ASP A 201 -10.60 17.50 5.86
CA ASP A 201 -10.87 18.75 6.59
C ASP A 201 -12.28 18.76 7.17
N GLY A 202 -12.41 18.95 8.49
CA GLY A 202 -13.72 18.97 9.18
C GLY A 202 -14.46 17.62 9.21
N MET A 203 -13.76 16.49 9.00
CA MET A 203 -14.39 15.17 8.98
C MET A 203 -15.04 14.77 10.32
N GLY A 204 -14.40 15.10 11.45
CA GLY A 204 -14.92 14.87 12.80
C GLY A 204 -16.23 15.60 13.12
N ASP A 205 -16.50 16.73 12.45
CA ASP A 205 -17.79 17.42 12.55
C ASP A 205 -18.91 16.70 11.78
N ARG A 206 -18.53 15.88 10.78
CA ARG A 206 -19.46 15.17 9.89
C ARG A 206 -19.79 13.76 10.36
N ILE A 207 -18.79 13.03 10.86
CA ILE A 207 -18.89 11.60 11.17
C ILE A 207 -18.08 11.23 12.41
N ASP A 208 -18.53 10.21 13.14
CA ASP A 208 -17.83 9.70 14.32
C ASP A 208 -16.67 8.76 13.97
N ALA A 209 -15.81 8.52 14.97
CA ALA A 209 -14.64 7.65 14.85
C ALA A 209 -14.99 6.22 14.42
N ASP A 210 -16.18 5.71 14.77
CA ASP A 210 -16.59 4.36 14.40
C ASP A 210 -16.96 4.27 12.92
N ARG A 211 -17.63 5.30 12.37
CA ARG A 211 -17.86 5.42 10.93
C ARG A 211 -16.54 5.58 10.18
N ILE A 212 -15.61 6.43 10.65
CA ILE A 212 -14.27 6.58 10.03
C ILE A 212 -13.53 5.24 9.98
N ARG A 213 -13.48 4.51 11.10
CA ARG A 213 -12.81 3.21 11.17
C ARG A 213 -13.41 2.21 10.19
N ARG A 214 -14.75 2.12 10.13
CA ARG A 214 -15.43 1.26 9.16
C ARG A 214 -15.13 1.67 7.72
N SER A 215 -15.09 2.96 7.41
CA SER A 215 -14.77 3.44 6.05
C SER A 215 -13.35 3.10 5.61
N ILE A 216 -12.40 2.94 6.54
CA ILE A 216 -11.03 2.49 6.20
C ILE A 216 -10.98 0.97 6.03
N LEU A 217 -11.65 0.22 6.91
CA LEU A 217 -11.65 -1.26 6.91
C LEU A 217 -12.53 -1.87 5.83
N ASP A 218 -13.63 -1.21 5.47
CA ASP A 218 -14.61 -1.63 4.46
C ASP A 218 -15.08 -0.41 3.65
N PRO A 219 -14.21 0.14 2.78
CA PRO A 219 -14.51 1.36 2.02
C PRO A 219 -15.66 1.20 1.01
N GLY A 220 -16.05 -0.04 0.70
CA GLY A 220 -17.18 -0.34 -0.18
C GLY A 220 -18.54 -0.38 0.54
N ALA A 221 -18.57 -0.31 1.87
CA ALA A 221 -19.79 -0.46 2.65
C ALA A 221 -20.78 0.69 2.48
N GLU A 222 -20.27 1.93 2.39
CA GLU A 222 -21.09 3.14 2.38
C GLU A 222 -20.33 4.28 1.68
N ALA A 223 -21.05 5.06 0.86
CA ALA A 223 -20.50 6.27 0.27
C ALA A 223 -20.58 7.46 1.25
N ALA A 224 -19.63 8.38 1.15
CA ALA A 224 -19.80 9.70 1.74
C ALA A 224 -20.85 10.50 0.95
N GLU A 225 -21.54 11.41 1.62
CA GLU A 225 -22.52 12.30 0.99
C GLU A 225 -21.87 13.12 -0.13
N GLY A 226 -22.46 13.07 -1.33
CA GLY A 226 -21.94 13.73 -2.53
C GLY A 226 -20.83 12.96 -3.26
N PHE A 227 -20.52 11.74 -2.83
CA PHE A 227 -19.55 10.83 -3.44
C PHE A 227 -20.15 9.46 -3.79
N GLU A 228 -21.47 9.39 -3.99
CA GLU A 228 -22.21 8.15 -4.26
C GLU A 228 -21.76 7.47 -5.55
N ASP A 229 -21.44 8.25 -6.59
CA ASP A 229 -20.95 7.76 -7.88
C ASP A 229 -19.51 7.23 -7.80
N GLN A 230 -18.80 7.51 -6.71
CA GLN A 230 -17.42 7.09 -6.43
C GLN A 230 -17.36 5.89 -5.48
N LEU A 231 -18.50 5.33 -5.06
CA LEU A 231 -18.53 4.14 -4.20
C LEU A 231 -17.74 2.98 -4.83
N GLY A 232 -16.83 2.40 -4.06
CA GLY A 232 -15.94 1.33 -4.52
C GLY A 232 -14.67 1.80 -5.24
N THR A 233 -14.48 3.13 -5.41
CA THR A 233 -13.21 3.68 -5.94
C THR A 233 -12.08 3.58 -4.91
N MET A 234 -12.42 3.73 -3.62
CA MET A 234 -11.46 3.48 -2.54
C MET A 234 -11.24 1.98 -2.40
N THR A 235 -9.97 1.56 -2.51
CA THR A 235 -9.62 0.15 -2.67
C THR A 235 -9.83 -0.65 -1.39
N PRO A 236 -10.35 -1.88 -1.46
CA PRO A 236 -10.66 -2.70 -0.29
C PRO A 236 -9.41 -3.08 0.53
N THR A 237 -8.23 -3.05 -0.07
CA THR A 237 -6.95 -3.39 0.56
C THR A 237 -6.24 -2.20 1.20
N ILE A 238 -6.84 -1.01 1.24
CA ILE A 238 -6.17 0.19 1.78
C ILE A 238 -5.80 0.03 3.26
N ALA A 239 -6.60 -0.72 4.02
CA ALA A 239 -6.33 -1.05 5.41
C ALA A 239 -5.09 -1.93 5.59
N ASP A 240 -4.70 -2.70 4.57
CA ASP A 240 -3.53 -3.59 4.62
C ASP A 240 -2.21 -2.80 4.66
N LEU A 241 -2.25 -1.51 4.30
CA LEU A 241 -1.13 -0.57 4.43
C LEU A 241 -0.97 -0.04 5.86
N LEU A 242 -1.83 -0.44 6.81
CA LEU A 242 -1.79 0.07 8.17
C LEU A 242 -1.62 -1.08 9.16
N SER A 243 -0.71 -0.91 10.11
CA SER A 243 -0.82 -1.70 11.34
C SER A 243 -2.10 -1.33 12.09
N ALA A 244 -2.63 -2.26 12.89
CA ALA A 244 -3.80 -2.00 13.74
C ALA A 244 -3.62 -0.75 14.62
N ARG A 245 -2.40 -0.48 15.07
CA ARG A 245 -2.08 0.72 15.85
C ARG A 245 -2.11 1.99 15.01
N GLN A 246 -1.59 1.96 13.80
CA GLN A 246 -1.61 3.11 12.88
C GLN A 246 -3.02 3.45 12.45
N LEU A 247 -3.86 2.43 12.19
CA LEU A 247 -5.28 2.62 11.93
C LEU A 247 -5.94 3.44 13.05
N GLU A 248 -5.74 3.07 14.31
CA GLU A 248 -6.33 3.79 15.44
C GLU A 248 -5.80 5.22 15.58
N VAL A 249 -4.52 5.46 15.28
CA VAL A 249 -3.95 6.82 15.27
C VAL A 249 -4.60 7.69 14.19
N VAL A 250 -4.75 7.15 12.97
CA VAL A 250 -5.39 7.88 11.86
C VAL A 250 -6.86 8.14 12.16
N VAL A 251 -7.60 7.15 12.67
CA VAL A 251 -9.01 7.31 13.06
C VAL A 251 -9.18 8.42 14.09
N GLN A 252 -8.37 8.42 15.15
CA GLN A 252 -8.46 9.46 16.19
C GLN A 252 -8.08 10.84 15.67
N PHE A 253 -7.06 10.92 14.83
CA PHE A 253 -6.66 12.17 14.19
C PHE A 253 -7.77 12.74 13.30
N LEU A 254 -8.36 11.91 12.42
CA LEU A 254 -9.45 12.31 11.53
C LEU A 254 -10.73 12.65 12.28
N ALA A 255 -11.05 11.93 13.36
CA ALA A 255 -12.18 12.26 14.23
C ALA A 255 -11.98 13.59 14.97
N GLY A 256 -10.73 14.03 15.13
CA GLY A 256 -10.39 15.36 15.65
C GLY A 256 -10.31 16.45 14.59
N GLN A 257 -10.55 16.14 13.30
CA GLN A 257 -10.60 17.13 12.24
C GLN A 257 -11.95 17.85 12.26
N GLY A 258 -12.02 19.03 12.86
CA GLY A 258 -13.29 19.68 13.15
C GLY A 258 -13.30 20.18 14.59
N GLY A 259 -13.81 21.38 14.80
CA GLY A 259 -13.70 22.11 16.07
C GLY A 259 -14.95 21.99 16.91
#